data_AF-A0A453SKX1-F1
#
_entry.id   AF-A0A453SKX1-F1
#
_cell.length_a   1.000
_cell.length_b   1.000
_cell.length_c   1.000
_cell.angle_alpha   90.00
_cell.angle_beta   90.00
_cell.angle_gamma   90.00
#
_symmetry.space_group_name_H-M   'P 1'
#
loop_
_entity.id
_entity.type
_entity.pdbx_description
1 polymer ?
#
loop_
_entity_poly.entity_id
_entity_poly.type
_entity_poly.pdbx_seq_one_letter_code
_entity_poly.pdbx_strand_id
1 'polypeptide(L)'
;DVDAELIGLTGDIVSRMVMSRRWTGDDNDTEEMRSVVAETAELMGTFNLQDYIGAFKNWDVQGLGKRIDAVHRKFDVMMERILTARDAKRRRQRESANSEDGGEGEGKDILDILFDMHEDAAAEMQLTRDNIKAFMLVLLDLFIHDAVEPT
;
A
#
# COMPACT_ATOMS: atom_id res chain seq x y z
N ASP A 1 1.64 22.84 -13.76
CA ASP A 1 2.78 22.61 -12.86
C ASP A 1 3.33 21.24 -13.23
N VAL A 2 4.52 21.19 -13.81
CA VAL A 2 5.03 19.98 -14.49
C VAL A 2 5.33 18.88 -13.46
N ASP A 3 5.82 19.26 -12.28
CA ASP A 3 6.17 18.33 -11.21
C ASP A 3 4.92 17.61 -10.67
N ALA A 4 3.84 18.34 -10.43
CA ALA A 4 2.57 17.74 -9.99
C ALA A 4 1.99 16.77 -11.03
N GLU A 5 2.14 17.06 -12.32
CA GLU A 5 1.69 16.19 -13.41
C GLU A 5 2.58 14.94 -13.52
N LEU A 6 3.90 15.07 -13.33
CA LEU A 6 4.85 13.96 -13.32
C LEU A 6 4.63 13.02 -12.12
N ILE A 7 4.43 13.57 -10.93
CA ILE A 7 4.09 12.81 -9.71
C ILE A 7 2.76 12.07 -9.92
N GLY A 8 1.75 12.75 -10.49
CA GLY A 8 0.47 12.15 -10.82
C GLY A 8 0.61 10.97 -11.78
N LEU A 9 1.35 11.13 -12.88
CA LEU A 9 1.55 10.11 -13.90
C LEU A 9 2.36 8.91 -13.39
N THR A 10 3.43 9.17 -12.62
CA THR A 10 4.28 8.12 -12.05
C THR A 10 3.50 7.32 -11.00
N GLY A 11 2.78 8.01 -10.10
CA GLY A 11 1.89 7.38 -9.13
C GLY A 11 0.82 6.52 -9.82
N ASP A 12 0.31 6.96 -10.97
CA ASP A 12 -0.64 6.20 -11.77
C ASP A 12 -0.07 4.90 -12.35
N ILE A 13 1.16 4.94 -12.87
CA ILE A 13 1.85 3.76 -13.42
C ILE A 13 2.09 2.75 -12.31
N VAL A 14 2.63 3.21 -11.18
CA VAL A 14 2.93 2.40 -10.02
C VAL A 14 1.66 1.77 -9.45
N SER A 15 0.63 2.57 -9.18
CA SER A 15 -0.63 2.08 -8.59
C SER A 15 -1.28 1.03 -9.49
N ARG A 16 -1.16 1.18 -10.82
CA ARG A 16 -1.63 0.16 -11.77
C ARG A 16 -0.79 -1.12 -11.71
N MET A 17 0.53 -1.02 -11.60
CA MET A 17 1.39 -2.21 -11.44
C MET A 17 1.14 -2.94 -10.12
N VAL A 18 0.86 -2.17 -9.05
CA VAL A 18 0.79 -2.70 -7.69
C VAL A 18 -0.60 -3.26 -7.36
N MET A 19 -1.68 -2.59 -7.76
CA MET A 19 -3.07 -2.95 -7.41
C MET A 19 -4.04 -2.95 -8.60
N SER A 20 -3.57 -2.77 -9.84
CA SER A 20 -4.43 -2.51 -11.01
C SER A 20 -5.42 -1.36 -10.80
N ARG A 21 -5.09 -0.40 -9.92
CA ARG A 21 -5.89 0.79 -9.65
C ARG A 21 -5.14 2.05 -10.11
N ARG A 22 -5.87 3.14 -10.32
CA ARG A 22 -5.24 4.42 -10.63
C ARG A 22 -4.96 5.18 -9.33
N TRP A 23 -3.88 5.94 -9.33
CA TRP A 23 -3.59 6.91 -8.27
C TRP A 23 -4.36 8.21 -8.51
N THR A 24 -4.72 8.49 -9.76
CA THR A 24 -5.54 9.60 -10.21
C THR A 24 -6.97 9.13 -10.41
N GLY A 25 -7.86 9.67 -9.58
CA GLY A 25 -9.25 9.27 -9.47
C GLY A 25 -9.93 10.10 -8.39
N ASP A 26 -11.26 10.14 -8.44
CA ASP A 26 -12.12 10.85 -7.49
C ASP A 26 -12.91 9.85 -6.62
N ASP A 27 -12.42 8.61 -6.51
CA ASP A 27 -12.99 7.65 -5.59
C ASP A 27 -12.37 7.79 -4.19
N ASN A 28 -13.18 7.46 -3.19
CA ASN A 28 -12.80 7.60 -1.77
C ASN A 28 -11.55 6.78 -1.42
N ASP A 29 -11.32 5.63 -2.07
CA ASP A 29 -10.16 4.78 -1.78
C ASP A 29 -8.87 5.46 -2.29
N THR A 30 -8.93 6.15 -3.43
CA THR A 30 -7.82 6.90 -4.02
C THR A 30 -7.46 8.12 -3.19
N GLU A 31 -8.45 8.84 -2.66
CA GLU A 31 -8.22 9.97 -1.75
C GLU A 31 -7.63 9.52 -0.41
N GLU A 32 -8.18 8.46 0.19
CA GLU A 32 -7.64 7.85 1.42
C GLU A 32 -6.19 7.40 1.23
N MET A 33 -5.89 6.75 0.11
CA MET A 33 -4.55 6.30 -0.24
C MET A 33 -3.57 7.46 -0.34
N ARG A 34 -3.94 8.54 -1.05
CA ARG A 34 -3.11 9.76 -1.12
C ARG A 34 -2.84 10.38 0.24
N SER A 35 -3.87 10.50 1.07
CA SER A 35 -3.76 11.04 2.43
C SER A 35 -2.80 10.18 3.27
N VAL A 36 -2.96 8.86 3.24
CA VAL A 36 -2.11 7.95 4.03
C VAL A 36 -0.65 8.01 3.58
N VAL A 37 -0.36 7.99 2.27
CA VAL A 37 1.04 8.00 1.83
C VAL A 37 1.67 9.37 2.03
N ALA A 38 0.93 10.48 1.86
CA ALA A 38 1.42 11.81 2.18
C ALA A 38 1.73 11.98 3.69
N GLU A 39 0.82 11.53 4.57
CA GLU A 39 1.04 11.55 6.02
C GLU A 39 2.21 10.62 6.42
N THR A 40 2.40 9.49 5.73
CA THR A 40 3.53 8.57 5.98
C THR A 40 4.86 9.20 5.61
N ALA A 41 4.95 9.82 4.42
CA ALA A 41 6.16 10.50 3.98
C ALA A 41 6.52 11.68 4.89
N GLU A 42 5.53 12.46 5.36
CA GLU A 42 5.74 13.52 6.33
C GLU A 42 6.33 12.97 7.64
N LEU A 43 5.78 11.86 8.15
CA LEU A 43 6.25 11.24 9.39
C LEU A 43 7.65 10.63 9.26
N MET A 44 7.98 10.02 8.11
CA MET A 44 9.31 9.49 7.80
C MET A 44 10.37 10.61 7.72
N GLY A 45 10.01 11.76 7.13
CA GLY A 45 10.89 12.93 7.02
C GLY A 45 10.97 13.79 8.29
N THR A 46 10.09 13.56 9.27
CA THR A 46 10.08 14.36 10.51
C THR A 46 11.24 13.96 11.42
N PHE A 47 12.07 14.94 11.80
CA PHE A 47 13.12 14.74 12.81
C PHE A 47 12.53 14.32 14.16
N ASN A 48 12.79 13.07 14.54
CA ASN A 48 12.40 12.53 15.84
C ASN A 48 13.45 12.87 16.91
N LEU A 49 13.16 13.81 17.80
CA LEU A 49 14.08 14.19 18.89
C LEU A 49 14.43 13.02 19.83
N GLN A 50 13.58 11.99 19.91
CA GLN A 50 13.85 10.80 20.72
C GLN A 50 15.03 9.98 20.19
N ASP A 51 15.25 10.00 18.87
CA ASP A 51 16.33 9.27 18.22
C ASP A 51 17.68 10.00 18.35
N TYR A 52 17.66 11.32 18.54
CA TYR A 52 18.85 12.16 18.68
C TYR A 52 19.23 12.48 20.13
N ILE A 53 18.25 12.59 21.04
CA ILE A 53 18.47 12.95 22.44
C ILE A 53 17.91 11.86 23.34
N GLY A 54 18.77 10.94 23.77
CA GLY A 54 18.40 9.78 24.60
C GLY A 54 17.68 10.12 25.91
N ALA A 55 17.76 11.37 26.39
CA ALA A 55 17.00 11.85 27.55
C ALA A 55 15.48 11.94 27.31
N PHE A 56 15.03 12.09 26.05
CA PHE A 56 13.61 12.16 25.68
C PHE A 56 13.07 10.83 25.13
N LYS A 57 13.85 9.75 25.15
CA LYS A 57 13.47 8.44 24.58
C LYS A 57 12.15 7.87 25.10
N ASN A 58 11.77 8.20 26.33
CA ASN A 58 10.52 7.75 26.96
C ASN A 58 9.42 8.82 26.97
N TRP A 59 9.68 10.00 26.41
CA TRP A 59 8.73 11.10 26.37
C TRP A 59 8.36 11.38 24.91
N ASP A 60 7.11 11.08 24.54
CA ASP A 60 6.55 11.44 23.22
C ASP A 60 6.27 12.94 23.16
N VAL A 61 7.32 13.76 23.19
CA VAL A 61 7.22 15.24 23.32
C VAL A 61 6.55 15.82 22.07
N GLN A 62 6.76 15.16 20.92
CA GLN A 62 6.27 15.57 19.61
C GLN A 62 4.92 14.93 19.23
N GLY A 63 4.42 13.97 20.02
CA GLY A 63 3.19 13.23 19.69
C GLY A 63 3.34 12.31 18.48
N LEU A 64 4.57 11.99 18.08
CA LEU A 64 4.88 11.30 16.83
C LEU A 64 4.36 9.87 16.86
N GLY A 65 4.47 9.18 18.00
CA GLY A 65 3.96 7.82 18.17
C GLY A 65 2.46 7.74 17.92
N LYS A 66 1.69 8.68 18.48
CA LYS A 66 0.23 8.75 18.26
C LYS A 66 -0.14 9.04 16.81
N ARG A 67 0.66 9.87 16.10
CA ARG A 67 0.45 10.15 14.67
C ARG A 67 0.75 8.92 13.82
N ILE A 68 1.87 8.25 14.07
CA ILE A 68 2.23 6.99 13.39
C ILE A 68 1.13 5.95 13.58
N ASP A 69 0.66 5.75 14.81
CA ASP A 69 -0.43 4.81 15.09
C ASP A 69 -1.73 5.18 14.35
N ALA A 70 -2.06 6.46 14.26
CA ALA A 70 -3.25 6.92 13.55
C ALA A 70 -3.15 6.66 12.03
N VAL A 71 -2.00 6.98 11.43
CA VAL A 71 -1.72 6.73 10.00
C VAL A 71 -1.72 5.23 9.72
N HIS A 72 -1.06 4.45 10.56
CA HIS A 72 -1.03 2.98 10.44
C HIS A 72 -2.44 2.38 10.48
N ARG A 73 -3.31 2.85 11.39
CA ARG A 73 -4.70 2.40 11.46
C ARG A 73 -5.51 2.76 10.22
N LYS A 74 -5.35 3.98 9.68
CA LYS A 74 -6.00 4.37 8.42
C LYS A 74 -5.56 3.45 7.27
N PHE A 75 -4.25 3.23 7.15
CA PHE A 75 -3.68 2.34 6.15
C PHE A 75 -4.22 0.91 6.28
N ASP A 76 -4.22 0.37 7.50
CA ASP A 76 -4.67 -0.98 7.79
C ASP A 76 -6.12 -1.21 7.38
N VAL A 77 -7.04 -0.29 7.76
CA VAL A 77 -8.46 -0.37 7.39
C VAL A 77 -8.66 -0.30 5.88
N MET A 78 -7.96 0.62 5.20
CA MET A 78 -8.01 0.76 3.75
C MET A 78 -7.55 -0.53 3.06
N MET A 79 -6.39 -1.05 3.44
CA MET A 79 -5.83 -2.27 2.85
C MET A 79 -6.68 -3.50 3.14
N GLU A 80 -7.23 -3.64 4.34
CA GLU A 80 -8.10 -4.75 4.68
C GLU A 80 -9.36 -4.80 3.81
N ARG A 81 -9.92 -3.62 3.47
CA ARG A 81 -11.03 -3.50 2.50
C ARG A 81 -10.60 -3.95 1.10
N ILE A 82 -9.44 -3.52 0.62
CA ILE A 82 -8.90 -3.89 -0.69
C ILE A 82 -8.64 -5.41 -0.76
N LEU A 83 -7.97 -5.98 0.25
CA LEU A 83 -7.68 -7.41 0.36
C LEU A 83 -8.97 -8.24 0.35
N THR A 84 -9.96 -7.84 1.14
CA THR A 84 -11.26 -8.53 1.22
C THR A 84 -12.00 -8.50 -0.12
N ALA A 85 -11.99 -7.36 -0.82
CA ALA A 85 -12.60 -7.24 -2.15
C ALA A 85 -11.88 -8.12 -3.19
N ARG A 86 -10.54 -8.18 -3.14
CA ARG A 86 -9.72 -9.00 -4.05
C ARG A 86 -9.96 -10.50 -3.82
N ASP A 87 -10.01 -10.92 -2.56
CA ASP A 87 -10.32 -12.30 -2.18
C ASP A 87 -11.70 -12.73 -2.65
N ALA A 88 -12.71 -11.88 -2.49
CA ALA A 88 -14.06 -12.16 -2.98
C ALA A 88 -14.09 -12.27 -4.52
N LYS A 89 -13.37 -11.40 -5.25
CA LYS A 89 -13.24 -11.47 -6.72
C LYS A 89 -12.60 -12.80 -7.14
N ARG A 90 -11.49 -13.18 -6.51
CA ARG A 90 -10.74 -14.42 -6.78
C ARG A 90 -11.58 -15.68 -6.52
N ARG A 91 -12.31 -15.73 -5.41
CA ARG A 91 -13.22 -16.86 -5.10
C ARG A 91 -14.30 -17.02 -6.17
N ARG A 92 -14.96 -15.92 -6.57
CA ARG A 92 -15.96 -15.94 -7.64
C ARG A 92 -15.36 -16.40 -8.98
N GLN A 93 -14.16 -15.94 -9.32
CA GLN A 93 -13.46 -16.36 -10.53
C GLN A 93 -13.19 -17.88 -10.55
N ARG A 94 -12.75 -18.46 -9.42
CA ARG A 94 -12.56 -19.91 -9.27
C ARG A 94 -13.86 -20.69 -9.41
N GLU A 95 -14.94 -20.18 -8.83
CA GLU A 95 -16.28 -20.78 -8.96
C GLU A 95 -16.79 -20.75 -10.42
N SER A 96 -16.50 -19.68 -11.16
CA SER A 96 -16.87 -19.55 -12.58
C SER A 96 -15.96 -20.30 -13.55
N ALA A 97 -14.68 -20.49 -13.22
CA ALA A 97 -13.67 -21.17 -14.05
C ALA A 97 -13.88 -22.69 -14.17
N ASN A 98 -14.86 -23.25 -13.45
CA ASN A 98 -15.32 -24.62 -13.66
C ASN A 98 -16.20 -24.76 -14.93
N SER A 99 -16.33 -23.69 -15.72
CA SER A 99 -16.94 -23.68 -17.05
C SER A 99 -15.81 -23.51 -18.07
N GLU A 100 -15.71 -24.45 -19.01
CA GLU A 100 -14.59 -24.72 -19.93
C GLU A 100 -14.25 -23.61 -20.96
N ASP A 101 -14.00 -22.37 -20.53
CA ASP A 101 -13.40 -21.38 -21.41
C ASP A 101 -12.16 -20.79 -20.74
N GLY A 102 -11.01 -21.08 -21.34
CA GLY A 102 -9.68 -20.63 -20.92
C GLY A 102 -9.52 -19.14 -21.15
N GLY A 103 -10.24 -18.34 -20.36
CA GLY A 103 -10.16 -16.89 -20.37
C GLY A 103 -8.73 -16.45 -20.13
N GLU A 104 -8.11 -15.92 -21.19
CA GLU A 104 -6.81 -15.26 -21.20
C GLU A 104 -6.68 -14.40 -19.94
N GLY A 105 -5.76 -14.79 -19.07
CA GLY A 105 -5.65 -14.26 -17.72
C GLY A 105 -5.53 -12.75 -17.74
N GLU A 106 -6.49 -12.08 -17.12
CA GLU A 106 -6.36 -10.69 -16.66
C GLU A 106 -4.96 -10.56 -16.02
N GLY A 107 -4.12 -9.66 -16.53
CA GLY A 107 -2.71 -9.58 -16.13
C GLY A 107 -2.58 -9.49 -14.61
N LYS A 108 -1.77 -10.36 -14.01
CA LYS A 108 -1.54 -10.38 -12.56
C LYS A 108 -0.79 -9.11 -12.14
N ASP A 109 -1.33 -8.40 -11.15
CA ASP A 109 -0.62 -7.32 -10.47
C ASP A 109 0.22 -7.84 -9.29
N ILE A 110 1.03 -6.97 -8.67
CA ILE A 110 1.86 -7.36 -7.53
C ILE A 110 1.01 -7.88 -6.37
N LEU A 111 -0.12 -7.23 -6.09
CA LEU A 111 -1.06 -7.70 -5.07
C LEU A 111 -1.55 -9.12 -5.36
N ASP A 112 -1.83 -9.44 -6.62
CA ASP A 112 -2.19 -10.78 -7.05
C ASP A 112 -1.08 -11.80 -6.80
N ILE A 113 0.17 -11.43 -7.09
CA ILE A 113 1.33 -12.31 -6.85
C ILE A 113 1.51 -12.56 -5.34
N LEU A 114 1.37 -11.52 -4.51
CA LEU A 114 1.45 -11.65 -3.05
C LEU A 114 0.34 -12.55 -2.49
N PHE A 115 -0.87 -12.49 -3.07
CA PHE A 115 -1.95 -13.41 -2.70
C PHE A 115 -1.66 -14.84 -3.14
N ASP A 116 -1.08 -15.07 -4.32
CA ASP A 116 -0.70 -16.41 -4.75
C ASP A 116 0.31 -17.03 -3.77
N MET A 117 1.25 -16.23 -3.25
CA MET A 117 2.19 -16.66 -2.20
C MET A 117 1.53 -16.86 -0.83
N HIS A 118 0.43 -16.15 -0.53
CA HIS A 118 -0.36 -16.37 0.69
C HIS A 118 -1.15 -17.68 0.64
N GLU A 119 -1.62 -18.07 -0.54
CA GLU A 119 -2.44 -19.27 -0.75
C GLU A 119 -1.61 -20.53 -1.08
N ASP A 120 -0.32 -20.38 -1.40
CA ASP A 120 0.58 -21.50 -1.67
C ASP A 120 0.94 -22.25 -0.38
N ALA A 121 0.18 -23.30 -0.10
CA ALA A 121 0.42 -24.17 1.05
C ALA A 121 1.77 -24.92 1.00
N ALA A 122 2.41 -25.01 -0.17
CA ALA A 122 3.69 -25.68 -0.37
C ALA A 122 4.89 -24.71 -0.28
N ALA A 123 4.66 -23.40 -0.15
CA ALA A 123 5.71 -22.43 0.02
C ALA A 123 6.49 -22.64 1.33
N GLU A 124 7.82 -22.45 1.28
CA GLU A 124 8.70 -22.54 2.47
C GLU A 124 8.29 -21.52 3.55
N MET A 125 7.73 -20.38 3.13
CA MET A 125 7.10 -19.40 4.00
C MET A 125 5.81 -18.89 3.35
N GLN A 126 4.68 -19.15 4.00
CA GLN A 126 3.40 -18.55 3.62
C GLN A 126 3.35 -17.10 4.10
N LEU A 127 3.03 -16.17 3.20
CA LEU A 127 2.79 -14.79 3.60
C LEU A 127 1.53 -14.72 4.47
N THR A 128 1.52 -13.87 5.49
CA THR A 128 0.29 -13.49 6.18
C THR A 128 -0.30 -12.23 5.55
N ARG A 129 -1.58 -11.93 5.82
CA ARG A 129 -2.17 -10.64 5.40
C ARG A 129 -1.39 -9.43 5.90
N ASP A 130 -0.82 -9.51 7.10
CA ASP A 130 0.01 -8.43 7.64
C ASP A 130 1.32 -8.27 6.86
N ASN A 131 1.92 -9.38 6.39
CA ASN A 131 3.07 -9.30 5.48
C ASN A 131 2.68 -8.61 4.17
N ILE A 132 1.54 -8.97 3.57
CA ILE A 132 1.05 -8.32 2.35
C ILE A 132 0.87 -6.82 2.59
N LYS A 133 0.15 -6.42 3.64
CA LYS A 133 -0.05 -5.00 4.00
C LYS A 133 1.28 -4.26 4.16
N ALA A 134 2.26 -4.85 4.83
CA ALA A 134 3.59 -4.26 4.99
C ALA A 134 4.32 -4.08 3.65
N PHE A 135 4.31 -5.09 2.75
CA PHE A 135 4.89 -4.95 1.42
C PHE A 135 4.22 -3.84 0.61
N MET A 136 2.89 -3.73 0.70
CA MET A 136 2.15 -2.68 0.00
C MET A 136 2.51 -1.30 0.56
N LEU A 137 2.66 -1.15 1.87
CA LEU A 137 3.10 0.10 2.48
C LEU A 137 4.48 0.50 1.98
N VAL A 138 5.45 -0.43 2.00
CA VAL A 138 6.83 -0.19 1.54
C VAL A 138 6.86 0.18 0.06
N LEU A 139 6.11 -0.53 -0.78
CA LEU A 139 6.01 -0.18 -2.19
C LEU A 139 5.49 1.24 -2.34
N LEU A 140 4.34 1.57 -1.75
CA LEU A 140 3.74 2.91 -1.87
C LEU A 140 4.60 4.04 -1.32
N ASP A 141 5.27 3.81 -0.19
CA ASP A 141 6.19 4.77 0.44
C ASP A 141 7.44 5.02 -0.40
N LEU A 142 8.07 3.96 -0.93
CA LEU A 142 9.24 4.06 -1.81
C LEU A 142 8.99 4.98 -3.00
N PHE A 143 7.77 4.99 -3.53
CA PHE A 143 7.42 5.85 -4.67
C PHE A 143 7.16 7.31 -4.29
N ILE A 144 6.78 7.61 -3.05
CA ILE A 144 6.60 9.01 -2.61
C ILE A 144 7.92 9.63 -2.17
N HIS A 145 8.84 8.85 -1.60
CA HIS A 145 10.18 9.33 -1.26
C HIS A 145 10.94 9.85 -2.50
N ASP A 146 10.84 9.16 -3.65
CA ASP A 146 11.44 9.61 -4.92
C ASP A 146 10.66 10.75 -5.62
N ALA A 147 9.40 10.99 -5.25
CA ALA A 147 8.53 11.97 -5.88
C ALA A 147 8.46 13.32 -5.14
N VAL A 148 8.71 13.33 -3.82
CA VAL A 148 8.59 14.51 -2.96
C VAL A 148 9.94 15.21 -2.74
N GLU A 149 11.07 14.52 -2.91
CA GLU A 149 12.40 15.14 -2.94
C GLU A 149 13.07 14.98 -4.32
N PRO A 150 12.79 15.87 -5.29
CA PRO A 150 13.75 16.09 -6.34
C PRO A 150 14.97 16.76 -5.68
N THR A 151 16.08 16.03 -5.59
CA THR A 151 17.39 16.59 -5.23
C THR A 151 17.70 17.88 -5.98
#